data_AF-A0A0D8X7N8-F1
#
_entry.id   AF-A0A0D8X7N8-F1
#
_cell.length_a   1.000
_cell.length_b   1.000
_cell.length_c   1.000
_cell.angle_alpha   90.00
_cell.angle_beta   90.00
_cell.angle_gamma   90.00
#
_symmetry.space_group_name_H-M   'P 1'
#
loop_
_entity.id
_entity.type
_entity.pdbx_description
1 polymer ?
#
loop_
_entity_poly.entity_id
_entity_poly.type
_entity_poly.pdbx_seq_one_letter_code
_entity_poly.pdbx_strand_id
1 'polypeptide(L)'
;NTSGCWSIIGKIGGPQDLSLGDGCETIYFQLSQVGTAVHEIGHALGMFHTHSRHDRNDFIILIRQNFLLAYVDQFTKQTNWTNNNYGLTYDYGSVMHYGARSVSSNGLPMMIPRHDIRYWLTLGSFTISFYDLLMMNVHYGCLDKCGGACSSNCHNGGFPHPRNCSKCVCPSGYGGDFCDKRPGDCGETLIANSSFQTLDVSLGNRSDFKAKDEFSVCVYWIKAPEGSGIEVVLDNYWVV
;
A
#
# COMPACT_ATOMS: atom_id res chain seq x y z
N ASN A 1 -2.78 19.61 20.68
CA ASN A 1 -3.23 19.11 19.37
C ASN A 1 -3.73 20.26 18.53
N THR A 2 -3.14 20.43 17.35
CA THR A 2 -3.69 21.21 16.24
C THR A 2 -4.80 20.41 15.54
N SER A 3 -5.59 21.03 14.66
CA SER A 3 -6.57 20.32 13.83
C SER A 3 -5.86 19.61 12.65
N GLY A 4 -6.31 18.40 12.32
CA GLY A 4 -5.84 17.63 11.16
C GLY A 4 -4.55 16.83 11.34
N CYS A 5 -4.19 16.09 10.29
CA CYS A 5 -3.08 15.14 10.21
C CYS A 5 -2.02 15.69 9.29
N TRP A 6 -0.80 15.83 9.79
CA TRP A 6 0.32 16.31 8.99
C TRP A 6 1.66 16.05 9.67
N SER A 7 2.70 16.03 8.85
CA SER A 7 4.08 15.88 9.25
C SER A 7 5.00 16.56 8.22
N ILE A 8 6.14 17.06 8.70
CA ILE A 8 7.16 17.64 7.82
C ILE A 8 7.94 16.51 7.15
N ILE A 9 8.29 16.69 5.88
CA ILE A 9 8.98 15.67 5.10
C ILE A 9 10.46 15.63 5.46
N GLY A 10 10.91 14.49 5.98
CA GLY A 10 12.30 14.23 6.34
C GLY A 10 12.77 14.97 7.59
N LYS A 11 14.06 14.80 7.91
CA LYS A 11 14.69 15.37 9.11
C LYS A 11 14.94 16.87 8.96
N ILE A 12 14.30 17.69 9.79
CA ILE A 12 14.55 19.15 9.85
C ILE A 12 15.69 19.56 10.79
N GLY A 13 16.10 18.67 11.70
CA GLY A 13 17.06 18.98 12.77
C GLY A 13 16.40 19.55 14.02
N GLY A 14 16.78 19.05 15.20
CA GLY A 14 16.07 19.35 16.46
C GLY A 14 14.74 18.60 16.59
N PRO A 15 13.90 19.00 17.57
CA PRO A 15 12.54 18.47 17.70
C PRO A 15 11.68 18.81 16.47
N GLN A 16 10.87 17.86 16.01
CA GLN A 16 9.95 18.00 14.89
C GLN A 16 8.56 17.54 15.32
N ASP A 17 7.58 18.42 15.12
CA ASP A 17 6.19 18.13 15.45
C ASP A 17 5.54 17.25 14.37
N LEU A 18 4.65 16.36 14.82
CA LEU A 18 3.76 15.55 14.01
C LEU A 18 2.37 15.65 14.64
N SER A 19 1.36 15.99 13.83
CA SER A 19 -0.02 16.18 14.32
C SER A 19 -0.86 14.95 14.02
N LEU A 20 -1.42 14.35 15.07
CA LEU A 20 -2.54 13.42 15.02
C LEU A 20 -3.68 14.03 15.86
N GLY A 21 -4.20 15.15 15.38
CA GLY A 21 -5.26 15.89 16.04
C GLY A 21 -6.65 15.55 15.51
N ASP A 22 -7.63 16.38 15.87
CA ASP A 22 -9.03 16.16 15.52
C ASP A 22 -9.21 15.97 14.00
N GLY A 23 -9.90 14.90 13.62
CA GLY A 23 -10.09 14.46 12.24
C GLY A 23 -9.10 13.37 11.77
N CYS A 24 -8.06 13.06 12.54
CA CYS A 24 -7.16 11.93 12.28
C CYS A 24 -7.73 10.61 12.79
N GLU A 25 -8.54 10.70 13.83
CA GLU A 25 -9.44 9.67 14.31
C GLU A 25 -10.62 9.54 13.35
N THR A 26 -10.41 9.04 12.12
CA THR A 26 -11.55 8.82 11.21
C THR A 26 -12.54 7.83 11.85
N ILE A 27 -13.77 8.33 12.07
CA ILE A 27 -14.79 7.80 13.00
C ILE A 27 -15.48 6.52 12.51
N TYR A 28 -15.33 6.15 11.23
CA TYR A 28 -16.10 5.03 10.66
C TYR A 28 -15.39 3.68 10.65
N PHE A 29 -14.05 3.63 10.67
CA PHE A 29 -13.29 2.37 10.72
C PHE A 29 -11.96 2.57 11.45
N GLN A 30 -11.78 1.94 12.61
CA GLN A 30 -10.64 2.12 13.51
C GLN A 30 -9.26 1.84 12.86
N LEU A 31 -9.21 0.99 11.84
CA LEU A 31 -8.01 0.68 11.04
C LEU A 31 -7.47 1.88 10.24
N SER A 32 -8.32 2.88 9.96
CA SER A 32 -7.88 4.12 9.31
C SER A 32 -6.92 4.93 10.18
N GLN A 33 -6.99 4.82 11.51
CA GLN A 33 -6.15 5.62 12.42
C GLN A 33 -4.69 5.18 12.39
N VAL A 34 -4.45 3.85 12.40
CA VAL A 34 -3.09 3.29 12.30
C VAL A 34 -2.50 3.64 10.94
N GLY A 35 -3.28 3.52 9.86
CA GLY A 35 -2.87 3.93 8.52
C GLY A 35 -2.46 5.41 8.45
N THR A 36 -3.27 6.30 9.02
CA THR A 36 -2.96 7.74 9.10
C THR A 36 -1.68 8.00 9.90
N ALA A 37 -1.52 7.39 11.08
CA ALA A 37 -0.30 7.55 11.87
C ALA A 37 0.95 7.09 11.11
N VAL A 38 0.86 5.94 10.43
CA VAL A 38 1.94 5.41 9.59
C VAL A 38 2.23 6.37 8.43
N HIS A 39 1.21 6.91 7.77
CA HIS A 39 1.36 7.89 6.70
C HIS A 39 2.19 9.11 7.16
N GLU A 40 1.83 9.70 8.30
CA GLU A 40 2.54 10.86 8.84
C GLU A 40 3.97 10.52 9.29
N ILE A 41 4.18 9.31 9.81
CA ILE A 41 5.53 8.81 10.10
C ILE A 41 6.33 8.63 8.80
N GLY A 42 5.69 8.13 7.72
CA GLY A 42 6.30 8.03 6.39
C GLY A 42 6.83 9.36 5.89
N HIS A 43 6.04 10.44 6.03
CA HIS A 43 6.50 11.80 5.78
C HIS A 43 7.71 12.17 6.63
N ALA A 44 7.66 11.98 7.95
CA ALA A 44 8.79 12.29 8.84
C ALA A 44 10.07 11.55 8.45
N LEU A 45 9.93 10.33 7.93
CA LEU A 45 11.03 9.50 7.43
C LEU A 45 11.48 9.86 6.00
N GLY A 46 10.83 10.81 5.34
CA GLY A 46 11.25 11.37 4.05
C GLY A 46 10.42 10.95 2.84
N MET A 47 9.30 10.24 3.03
CA MET A 47 8.42 9.86 1.92
C MET A 47 7.55 11.03 1.48
N PHE A 48 7.53 11.29 0.17
CA PHE A 48 6.48 12.11 -0.44
C PHE A 48 5.23 11.27 -0.70
N HIS A 49 4.11 11.93 -0.96
CA HIS A 49 2.95 11.26 -1.51
C HIS A 49 3.29 10.53 -2.82
N THR A 50 2.77 9.32 -2.99
CA THR A 50 3.04 8.49 -4.18
C THR A 50 2.54 9.16 -5.46
N HIS A 51 1.40 9.86 -5.41
CA HIS A 51 0.89 10.62 -6.55
C HIS A 51 1.73 11.86 -6.90
N SER A 52 2.71 12.22 -6.09
CA SER A 52 3.63 13.33 -6.35
C SER A 52 4.95 12.87 -6.95
N ARG A 53 5.15 11.56 -7.21
CA ARG A 53 6.35 11.07 -7.91
C ARG A 53 6.59 11.77 -9.24
N HIS A 54 7.86 11.88 -9.63
CA HIS A 54 8.25 12.52 -10.89
C HIS A 54 7.66 11.84 -12.14
N ASP A 55 7.52 10.50 -12.09
CA ASP A 55 6.98 9.60 -13.10
C ASP A 55 5.47 9.36 -12.98
N ARG A 56 4.77 9.99 -12.03
CA ARG A 56 3.34 9.70 -11.74
C ARG A 56 2.40 9.80 -12.95
N ASN A 57 2.73 10.65 -13.93
CA ASN A 57 1.88 10.85 -15.11
C ASN A 57 1.81 9.60 -16.01
N ASP A 58 2.76 8.67 -15.90
CA ASP A 58 2.74 7.40 -16.64
C ASP A 58 1.73 6.43 -16.03
N PHE A 59 1.38 6.60 -14.75
CA PHE A 59 0.53 5.66 -14.01
C PHE A 59 -0.86 6.22 -13.70
N ILE A 60 -0.99 7.53 -13.51
CA ILE A 60 -2.26 8.17 -13.17
C ILE A 60 -2.61 9.36 -14.08
N ILE A 61 -3.90 9.62 -14.18
CA ILE A 61 -4.48 10.81 -14.82
C ILE A 61 -5.16 11.64 -13.74
N LEU A 62 -4.87 12.95 -13.72
CA LEU A 62 -5.53 13.91 -12.83
C LEU A 62 -6.62 14.66 -13.59
N ILE A 63 -7.85 14.62 -13.09
CA ILE A 63 -9.03 15.29 -13.65
C ILE A 63 -9.22 16.61 -12.88
N ARG A 64 -8.45 17.64 -13.24
CA ARG A 64 -8.39 18.92 -12.52
C ARG A 64 -9.74 19.59 -12.26
N GLN A 65 -10.73 19.32 -13.12
CA GLN A 65 -12.10 19.84 -12.99
C GLN A 65 -12.81 19.34 -11.73
N ASN A 66 -12.43 18.17 -11.20
CA ASN A 66 -13.01 17.58 -10.01
C ASN A 66 -12.28 17.98 -8.72
N PHE A 67 -11.27 18.86 -8.78
CA PHE A 67 -10.46 19.23 -7.62
C PHE A 67 -11.12 20.33 -6.82
N LEU A 68 -10.98 20.27 -5.49
CA LEU A 68 -11.07 21.44 -4.64
C LEU A 68 -9.86 22.36 -4.89
N LEU A 69 -10.12 23.61 -5.28
CA LEU A 69 -9.07 24.56 -5.67
C LEU A 69 -7.99 24.75 -4.58
N ALA A 70 -8.38 24.68 -3.31
CA ALA A 70 -7.49 24.86 -2.17
C ALA A 70 -6.40 23.76 -2.03
N TYR A 71 -6.53 22.63 -2.72
CA TYR A 71 -5.62 21.48 -2.60
C TYR A 71 -4.80 21.20 -3.88
N VAL A 72 -4.89 22.06 -4.89
CA VAL A 72 -4.25 21.82 -6.20
C VAL A 72 -2.72 21.77 -6.09
N ASP A 73 -2.15 22.52 -5.16
CA ASP A 73 -0.71 22.58 -4.85
C ASP A 73 -0.16 21.23 -4.34
N GLN A 74 -0.98 20.46 -3.61
CA GLN A 74 -0.64 19.12 -3.08
C GLN A 74 -0.37 18.08 -4.17
N PHE A 75 -0.69 18.40 -5.43
CA PHE A 75 -0.47 17.54 -6.60
C PHE A 75 0.71 17.99 -7.46
N THR A 76 1.51 18.93 -6.96
CA THR A 76 2.76 19.30 -7.60
C THR A 76 3.68 18.09 -7.67
N LYS A 77 4.19 17.79 -8.88
CA LYS A 77 5.13 16.70 -9.06
C LYS A 77 6.48 17.06 -8.45
N GLN A 78 7.09 16.07 -7.82
CA GLN A 78 8.50 16.08 -7.47
C GLN A 78 9.37 15.91 -8.72
N THR A 79 10.65 16.19 -8.55
CA THR A 79 11.68 16.02 -9.59
C THR A 79 12.52 14.79 -9.26
N ASN A 80 13.30 14.30 -10.23
CA ASN A 80 14.25 13.20 -9.97
C ASN A 80 15.30 13.56 -8.90
N TRP A 81 15.54 14.84 -8.66
CA TRP A 81 16.44 15.33 -7.62
C TRP A 81 15.81 15.28 -6.23
N THR A 82 14.51 15.59 -6.12
CA THR A 82 13.79 15.62 -4.83
C THR A 82 13.12 14.30 -4.49
N ASN A 83 12.91 13.42 -5.47
CA ASN A 83 12.23 12.15 -5.31
C ASN A 83 12.96 11.06 -6.12
N ASN A 84 13.53 10.10 -5.40
CA ASN A 84 14.14 8.89 -5.96
C ASN A 84 13.22 7.69 -5.69
N ASN A 85 12.86 6.95 -6.74
CA ASN A 85 11.99 5.78 -6.64
C ASN A 85 12.77 4.47 -6.43
N TYR A 86 14.10 4.51 -6.41
CA TYR A 86 14.98 3.35 -6.22
C TYR A 86 14.77 2.20 -7.23
N GLY A 87 14.29 2.54 -8.43
CA GLY A 87 13.92 1.55 -9.46
C GLY A 87 12.62 0.80 -9.17
N LEU A 88 11.89 1.15 -8.11
CA LEU A 88 10.59 0.56 -7.79
C LEU A 88 9.49 1.13 -8.70
N THR A 89 8.59 0.25 -9.13
CA THR A 89 7.44 0.63 -9.96
C THR A 89 6.43 1.45 -9.14
N TYR A 90 5.37 1.94 -9.79
CA TYR A 90 4.34 2.72 -9.13
C TYR A 90 3.37 1.83 -8.37
N ASP A 91 3.23 2.08 -7.06
CA ASP A 91 2.33 1.33 -6.20
C ASP A 91 1.05 2.11 -5.92
N TYR A 92 -0.04 1.69 -6.57
CA TYR A 92 -1.38 2.25 -6.36
C TYR A 92 -1.89 2.06 -4.92
N GLY A 93 -1.45 1.01 -4.22
CA GLY A 93 -1.89 0.63 -2.89
C GLY A 93 -0.96 1.08 -1.76
N SER A 94 0.02 1.95 -2.06
CA SER A 94 0.90 2.56 -1.07
C SER A 94 0.10 3.36 -0.05
N VAL A 95 0.48 3.27 1.23
CA VAL A 95 -0.12 4.08 2.31
C VAL A 95 0.08 5.58 2.07
N MET A 96 1.10 5.95 1.28
CA MET A 96 1.41 7.34 0.92
C MET A 96 0.61 7.83 -0.30
N HIS A 97 -0.30 7.03 -0.85
CA HIS A 97 -1.07 7.40 -2.04
C HIS A 97 -2.44 7.97 -1.66
N TYR A 98 -2.85 9.10 -2.24
CA TYR A 98 -4.22 9.60 -2.09
C TYR A 98 -5.26 8.71 -2.77
N GLY A 99 -6.46 8.65 -2.20
CA GLY A 99 -7.59 7.98 -2.82
C GLY A 99 -8.08 8.71 -4.07
N ALA A 100 -8.79 7.98 -4.94
CA ALA A 100 -9.33 8.51 -6.19
C ALA A 100 -10.21 9.77 -6.00
N ARG A 101 -10.77 9.97 -4.80
CA ARG A 101 -11.73 11.05 -4.46
C ARG A 101 -11.29 11.93 -3.29
N SER A 102 -10.07 11.79 -2.75
CA SER A 102 -9.65 12.41 -1.48
C SER A 102 -9.91 13.91 -1.35
N VAL A 103 -9.77 14.68 -2.43
CA VAL A 103 -10.06 16.13 -2.46
C VAL A 103 -11.03 16.52 -3.58
N SER A 104 -12.02 15.63 -3.81
CA SER A 104 -13.03 15.86 -4.84
C SER A 104 -14.01 16.96 -4.44
N SER A 105 -14.29 17.89 -5.36
CA SER A 105 -15.26 18.98 -5.17
C SER A 105 -16.70 18.57 -5.49
N ASN A 106 -16.89 17.46 -6.19
CA ASN A 106 -18.18 17.02 -6.74
C ASN A 106 -18.48 15.53 -6.50
N GLY A 107 -17.66 14.86 -5.68
CA GLY A 107 -17.78 13.42 -5.39
C GLY A 107 -17.34 12.50 -6.53
N LEU A 108 -16.95 13.04 -7.69
CA LEU A 108 -16.41 12.26 -8.81
C LEU A 108 -14.91 11.99 -8.61
N PRO A 109 -14.36 10.90 -9.19
CA PRO A 109 -12.92 10.64 -9.15
C PRO A 109 -12.12 11.82 -9.70
N MET A 110 -11.15 12.31 -8.93
CA MET A 110 -10.19 13.33 -9.35
C MET A 110 -8.88 12.70 -9.87
N MET A 111 -8.65 11.43 -9.54
CA MET A 111 -7.51 10.66 -10.00
C MET A 111 -7.96 9.27 -10.45
N ILE A 112 -7.47 8.85 -11.62
CA ILE A 112 -7.75 7.52 -12.17
C ILE A 112 -6.44 6.85 -12.61
N PRO A 113 -6.30 5.52 -12.43
CA PRO A 113 -5.20 4.77 -13.03
C PRO A 113 -5.26 4.87 -14.56
N ARG A 114 -4.11 5.04 -15.21
CA ARG A 114 -4.00 5.24 -16.66
C ARG A 114 -4.20 3.94 -17.43
N HIS A 115 -3.64 2.84 -16.94
CA HIS A 115 -3.53 1.59 -17.69
C HIS A 115 -4.68 0.62 -17.44
N ASP A 116 -5.21 0.60 -16.22
CA ASP A 116 -6.31 -0.29 -15.86
C ASP A 116 -7.17 0.38 -14.78
N ILE A 117 -8.37 0.78 -15.18
CA ILE A 117 -9.31 1.50 -14.32
C ILE A 117 -9.69 0.70 -13.08
N ARG A 118 -9.57 -0.64 -13.08
CA ARG A 118 -9.94 -1.50 -11.94
C ARG A 118 -9.14 -1.19 -10.67
N TYR A 119 -7.95 -0.62 -10.80
CA TYR A 119 -7.14 -0.19 -9.64
C TYR A 119 -7.64 1.08 -8.95
N TRP A 120 -8.71 1.73 -9.43
CA TRP A 120 -9.16 3.00 -8.85
C TRP A 120 -9.58 2.88 -7.37
N LEU A 121 -10.07 1.71 -6.94
CA LEU A 121 -10.39 1.41 -5.54
C LEU A 121 -9.17 0.98 -4.71
N THR A 122 -8.03 0.72 -5.35
CA THR A 122 -6.76 0.43 -4.65
C THR A 122 -6.10 1.72 -4.15
N LEU A 123 -6.36 2.84 -4.82
CA LEU A 123 -5.86 4.17 -4.44
C LEU A 123 -6.38 4.57 -3.05
N GLY A 124 -5.50 5.11 -2.20
CA GLY A 124 -5.90 5.58 -0.87
C GLY A 124 -5.93 4.49 0.19
N SER A 125 -5.10 3.45 0.02
CA SER A 125 -4.99 2.37 1.01
C SER A 125 -4.51 2.91 2.36
N PHE A 126 -5.08 2.36 3.45
CA PHE A 126 -4.59 2.58 4.82
C PHE A 126 -3.58 1.51 5.27
N THR A 127 -3.21 0.58 4.37
CA THR A 127 -2.26 -0.49 4.66
C THR A 127 -0.86 -0.10 4.21
N ILE A 128 0.15 -0.46 5.02
CA ILE A 128 1.55 -0.38 4.59
C ILE A 128 1.74 -1.40 3.47
N SER A 129 2.16 -0.93 2.30
CA SER A 129 2.45 -1.82 1.19
C SER A 129 3.83 -2.44 1.30
N PHE A 130 4.05 -3.52 0.56
CA PHE A 130 5.38 -4.11 0.45
C PHE A 130 6.42 -3.13 -0.15
N TYR A 131 5.99 -2.27 -1.08
CA TYR A 131 6.88 -1.28 -1.69
C TYR A 131 7.19 -0.12 -0.74
N ASP A 132 6.27 0.27 0.14
CA ASP A 132 6.55 1.23 1.21
C ASP A 132 7.69 0.71 2.11
N LEU A 133 7.60 -0.56 2.54
CA LEU A 133 8.64 -1.21 3.36
C LEU A 133 9.97 -1.33 2.60
N LEU A 134 9.94 -1.82 1.36
CA LEU A 134 11.15 -2.01 0.56
C LEU A 134 11.85 -0.66 0.31
N MET A 135 11.10 0.37 -0.08
CA MET A 135 11.62 1.72 -0.33
C MET A 135 12.30 2.28 0.91
N MET A 136 11.66 2.16 2.08
CA MET A 136 12.23 2.62 3.35
C MET A 136 13.54 1.89 3.70
N ASN A 137 13.56 0.57 3.51
CA ASN A 137 14.75 -0.23 3.79
C ASN A 137 15.91 0.07 2.82
N VAL A 138 15.62 0.36 1.56
CA VAL A 138 16.63 0.82 0.60
C VAL A 138 17.12 2.21 0.97
N HIS A 139 16.22 3.16 1.26
CA HIS A 139 16.56 4.55 1.57
C HIS A 139 17.52 4.66 2.76
N TYR A 140 17.30 3.87 3.82
CA TYR A 140 18.10 3.90 5.04
C TYR A 140 19.24 2.87 5.07
N GLY A 141 19.56 2.21 3.95
CA GLY A 141 20.65 1.23 3.88
C GLY A 141 20.44 0.00 4.79
N CYS A 142 19.19 -0.34 5.10
CA CYS A 142 18.86 -1.45 5.98
C CYS A 142 19.17 -2.80 5.35
N LEU A 143 19.07 -2.91 4.02
CA LEU A 143 19.35 -4.15 3.29
C LEU A 143 20.84 -4.53 3.35
N ASP A 144 21.72 -3.54 3.48
CA ASP A 144 23.18 -3.74 3.53
C ASP A 144 23.61 -4.47 4.82
N LYS A 145 22.76 -4.46 5.87
CA LYS A 145 23.02 -5.14 7.14
C LYS A 145 23.09 -6.67 7.00
N CYS A 146 22.48 -7.22 5.96
CA CYS A 146 22.46 -8.66 5.70
C CYS A 146 23.45 -9.10 4.61
N GLY A 147 24.48 -8.30 4.33
CA GLY A 147 25.52 -8.63 3.35
C GLY A 147 26.28 -9.93 3.65
N GLY A 148 26.51 -10.75 2.61
CA GLY A 148 27.29 -12.00 2.66
C GLY A 148 26.46 -13.29 2.54
N ALA A 149 27.07 -14.44 2.89
CA ALA A 149 26.48 -15.79 2.80
C ALA A 149 25.22 -16.01 3.68
N CYS A 150 24.79 -14.99 4.44
CA CYS A 150 23.60 -15.00 5.29
C CYS A 150 22.40 -14.27 4.66
N SER A 151 22.46 -13.82 3.40
CA SER A 151 21.29 -13.34 2.69
C SER A 151 20.39 -14.54 2.36
N SER A 152 19.35 -14.76 3.18
CA SER A 152 18.31 -15.75 2.90
C SER A 152 17.87 -15.69 1.43
N ASN A 153 17.76 -16.85 0.76
CA ASN A 153 17.29 -16.93 -0.62
C ASN A 153 15.80 -16.62 -0.67
N CYS A 154 15.44 -15.33 -0.63
CA CYS A 154 14.07 -14.89 -0.61
C CYS A 154 13.42 -15.14 -1.97
N HIS A 155 12.30 -15.85 -1.96
CA HIS A 155 11.52 -16.16 -3.15
C HIS A 155 10.45 -15.10 -3.40
N ASN A 156 9.83 -15.15 -4.58
CA ASN A 156 8.67 -14.34 -4.96
C ASN A 156 8.85 -12.82 -4.80
N GLY A 157 10.09 -12.33 -4.88
CA GLY A 157 10.40 -10.90 -4.75
C GLY A 157 10.55 -10.39 -3.31
N GLY A 158 10.60 -11.28 -2.32
CA GLY A 158 10.94 -10.92 -0.94
C GLY A 158 12.39 -10.43 -0.79
N PHE A 159 12.68 -9.76 0.32
CA PHE A 159 14.03 -9.29 0.65
C PHE A 159 14.45 -9.72 2.07
N PRO A 160 15.76 -9.86 2.37
CA PRO A 160 16.23 -10.28 3.68
C PRO A 160 15.74 -9.36 4.79
N HIS A 161 15.26 -9.92 5.89
CA HIS A 161 14.75 -9.15 7.00
C HIS A 161 15.91 -8.43 7.74
N PRO A 162 15.91 -7.08 7.81
CA PRO A 162 17.08 -6.30 8.25
C PRO A 162 17.56 -6.54 9.69
N ARG A 163 16.71 -7.14 10.53
CA ARG A 163 17.02 -7.48 11.93
C ARG A 163 17.24 -8.98 12.15
N ASN A 164 17.01 -9.80 11.10
CA ASN A 164 17.16 -11.26 11.16
C ASN A 164 17.39 -11.80 9.74
N CYS A 165 18.65 -11.88 9.32
CA CYS A 165 19.02 -12.21 7.94
C CYS A 165 18.69 -13.65 7.52
N SER A 166 18.31 -14.52 8.47
CA SER A 166 17.85 -15.88 8.16
C SER A 166 16.38 -15.94 7.72
N LYS A 167 15.68 -14.80 7.70
CA LYS A 167 14.27 -14.68 7.29
C LYS A 167 14.10 -13.59 6.25
N CYS A 168 12.99 -13.65 5.54
CA CYS A 168 12.60 -12.66 4.53
C CYS A 168 11.40 -11.82 4.97
N VAL A 169 11.37 -10.57 4.52
CA VAL A 169 10.13 -9.78 4.42
C VAL A 169 9.47 -10.14 3.10
N CYS A 170 8.20 -10.52 3.15
CA CYS A 170 7.49 -11.09 2.02
C CYS A 170 6.47 -10.11 1.42
N PRO A 171 6.30 -10.10 0.09
CA PRO A 171 5.20 -9.41 -0.54
C PRO A 171 3.85 -9.98 -0.08
N SER A 172 2.80 -9.16 -0.12
CA SER A 172 1.45 -9.57 0.21
C SER A 172 1.04 -10.83 -0.57
N GLY A 173 0.49 -11.82 0.15
CA GLY A 173 0.14 -13.12 -0.41
C GLY A 173 1.22 -14.19 -0.30
N TYR A 174 2.43 -13.85 0.15
CA TYR A 174 3.53 -14.79 0.42
C TYR A 174 4.01 -14.70 1.88
N GLY A 175 4.55 -15.79 2.39
CA GLY A 175 5.03 -15.90 3.77
C GLY A 175 5.97 -17.09 3.98
N GLY A 176 6.20 -17.43 5.24
CA GLY A 176 7.28 -18.34 5.63
C GLY A 176 8.63 -17.61 5.68
N ASP A 177 9.67 -18.29 6.16
CA ASP A 177 10.99 -17.69 6.33
C ASP A 177 11.64 -17.26 5.01
N PHE A 178 11.20 -17.83 3.87
CA PHE A 178 11.77 -17.56 2.54
C PHE A 178 10.74 -17.04 1.52
N CYS A 179 9.54 -16.64 1.96
CA CYS A 179 8.46 -16.16 1.07
C CYS A 179 7.96 -17.19 0.04
N ASP A 180 8.10 -18.48 0.35
CA ASP A 180 7.75 -19.63 -0.48
C ASP A 180 6.47 -20.35 -0.03
N LYS A 181 5.81 -19.81 1.00
CA LYS A 181 4.59 -20.38 1.59
C LYS A 181 3.42 -19.42 1.51
N ARG A 182 2.20 -19.96 1.55
CA ARG A 182 0.98 -19.19 1.68
C ARG A 182 0.85 -18.71 3.14
N PRO A 183 0.76 -17.40 3.41
CA PRO A 183 0.62 -16.88 4.76
C PRO A 183 -0.83 -16.98 5.27
N GLY A 184 -0.98 -16.91 6.59
CA GLY A 184 -2.27 -16.82 7.27
C GLY A 184 -3.00 -18.16 7.40
N ASP A 185 -3.99 -18.17 8.30
CA ASP A 185 -4.75 -19.37 8.65
C ASP A 185 -5.98 -19.58 7.75
N CYS A 186 -6.39 -18.58 6.98
CA CYS A 186 -7.56 -18.63 6.11
C CYS A 186 -7.23 -18.47 4.62
N GLY A 187 -8.08 -19.02 3.76
CA GLY A 187 -7.87 -19.19 2.32
C GLY A 187 -7.29 -20.56 1.97
N GLU A 188 -7.01 -20.78 0.69
CA GLU A 188 -6.59 -22.09 0.17
C GLU A 188 -5.78 -22.00 -1.12
N THR A 189 -5.30 -23.14 -1.63
CA THR A 189 -4.71 -23.23 -2.97
C THR A 189 -5.72 -23.83 -3.93
N LEU A 190 -6.12 -23.05 -4.93
CA LEU A 190 -7.04 -23.42 -5.99
C LEU A 190 -6.27 -23.80 -7.25
N ILE A 191 -6.81 -24.75 -8.01
CA ILE A 191 -6.28 -25.16 -9.31
C ILE A 191 -7.20 -24.62 -10.41
N ALA A 192 -6.70 -23.66 -11.18
CA ALA A 192 -7.40 -23.14 -12.33
C ALA A 192 -7.51 -24.22 -13.41
N ASN A 193 -8.65 -24.27 -14.09
CA ASN A 193 -8.87 -25.11 -15.26
C ASN A 193 -9.48 -24.25 -16.39
N SER A 194 -9.85 -24.88 -17.50
CA SER A 194 -10.39 -24.18 -18.68
C SER A 194 -11.80 -23.60 -18.50
N SER A 195 -12.43 -23.75 -17.33
CA SER A 195 -13.77 -23.27 -17.03
C SER A 195 -13.77 -22.39 -15.79
N PHE A 196 -14.65 -21.39 -15.77
CA PHE A 196 -14.82 -20.55 -14.59
C PHE A 196 -15.27 -21.38 -13.40
N GLN A 197 -14.65 -21.12 -12.24
CA GLN A 197 -15.00 -21.68 -10.95
C GLN A 197 -15.40 -20.52 -10.03
N THR A 198 -16.50 -20.68 -9.30
CA THR A 198 -16.97 -19.68 -8.35
C THR A 198 -16.35 -19.93 -6.98
N LEU A 199 -15.82 -18.86 -6.37
CA LEU A 199 -15.33 -18.86 -5.01
C LEU A 199 -16.09 -17.78 -4.21
N ASP A 200 -16.86 -18.22 -3.22
CA ASP A 200 -17.53 -17.32 -2.28
C ASP A 200 -16.65 -17.11 -1.05
N VAL A 201 -16.24 -15.87 -0.81
CA VAL A 201 -15.40 -15.49 0.34
C VAL A 201 -16.18 -14.52 1.23
N SER A 202 -16.29 -14.86 2.50
CA SER A 202 -16.77 -13.96 3.54
C SER A 202 -15.63 -13.58 4.47
N LEU A 203 -15.33 -12.29 4.58
CA LEU A 203 -14.28 -11.74 5.44
C LEU A 203 -14.90 -10.87 6.53
N GLY A 204 -14.38 -11.01 7.75
CA GLY A 204 -14.83 -10.25 8.91
C GLY A 204 -16.09 -10.82 9.56
N ASN A 205 -16.53 -10.17 10.64
CA ASN A 205 -17.72 -10.54 11.39
C ASN A 205 -18.41 -9.25 11.89
N ARG A 206 -19.62 -8.96 11.37
CA ARG A 206 -20.42 -7.78 11.75
C ARG A 206 -20.73 -7.69 13.25
N SER A 207 -20.72 -8.82 13.95
CA SER A 207 -21.00 -8.88 15.39
C SER A 207 -19.74 -8.69 16.25
N ASP A 208 -18.56 -8.68 15.64
CA ASP A 208 -17.28 -8.49 16.32
C ASP A 208 -16.87 -7.02 16.29
N PHE A 209 -17.32 -6.26 17.30
CA PHE A 209 -17.00 -4.84 17.49
C PHE A 209 -15.68 -4.62 18.24
N LYS A 210 -14.88 -5.67 18.45
CA LYS A 210 -13.58 -5.49 19.10
C LYS A 210 -12.66 -4.72 18.18
N ALA A 211 -12.00 -3.72 18.75
CA ALA A 211 -10.90 -3.04 18.09
C ALA A 211 -9.87 -4.07 17.61
N LYS A 212 -9.53 -4.00 16.33
CA LYS A 212 -8.43 -4.76 15.72
C LYS A 212 -7.42 -3.77 15.20
N ASP A 213 -6.16 -4.03 15.54
CA ASP A 213 -5.03 -3.22 15.08
C ASP A 213 -4.60 -3.61 13.66
N GLU A 214 -5.05 -4.77 13.17
CA GLU A 214 -4.71 -5.33 11.86
C GLU A 214 -5.95 -5.73 11.05
N PHE A 215 -5.82 -5.69 9.73
CA PHE A 215 -6.84 -6.15 8.80
C PHE A 215 -6.96 -7.67 8.85
N SER A 216 -8.19 -8.19 8.73
CA SER A 216 -8.41 -9.62 8.48
C SER A 216 -8.10 -9.93 7.02
N VAL A 217 -7.10 -10.76 6.78
CA VAL A 217 -6.63 -11.11 5.43
C VAL A 217 -6.72 -12.62 5.23
N CYS A 218 -7.38 -13.04 4.15
CA CYS A 218 -7.30 -14.42 3.66
C CYS A 218 -6.58 -14.47 2.33
N VAL A 219 -5.71 -15.46 2.16
CA VAL A 219 -4.87 -15.58 0.99
C VAL A 219 -5.25 -16.81 0.20
N TYR A 220 -5.63 -16.60 -1.06
CA TYR A 220 -5.94 -17.66 -2.01
C TYR A 220 -4.85 -17.71 -3.07
N TRP A 221 -4.20 -18.86 -3.21
CA TRP A 221 -3.24 -19.09 -4.29
C TRP A 221 -3.95 -19.78 -5.44
N ILE A 222 -3.93 -19.19 -6.63
CA ILE A 222 -4.51 -19.81 -7.82
C ILE A 222 -3.35 -20.29 -8.69
N LYS A 223 -3.28 -21.61 -8.92
CA LYS A 223 -2.23 -22.24 -9.71
C LYS A 223 -2.78 -22.73 -11.04
N ALA A 224 -1.98 -22.62 -12.08
CA ALA A 224 -2.23 -23.17 -13.40
C ALA A 224 -0.95 -23.83 -13.95
N PRO A 225 -1.05 -24.72 -14.94
CA PRO A 225 0.12 -25.24 -15.63
C PRO A 225 0.99 -24.12 -16.20
N GLU A 226 2.30 -24.33 -16.23
CA GLU A 226 3.26 -23.36 -16.77
C GLU A 226 2.89 -22.94 -18.21
N GLY A 227 3.00 -21.63 -18.51
CA GLY A 227 2.60 -21.06 -19.79
C GLY A 227 1.10 -20.74 -19.93
N SER A 228 0.28 -21.09 -18.95
CA SER A 228 -1.16 -20.77 -18.95
C SER A 228 -1.42 -19.38 -18.35
N GLY A 229 -2.44 -18.69 -18.86
CA GLY A 229 -2.99 -17.48 -18.23
C GLY A 229 -4.05 -17.84 -17.20
N ILE A 230 -4.13 -17.07 -16.11
CA ILE A 230 -5.21 -17.15 -15.13
C ILE A 230 -6.06 -15.89 -15.27
N GLU A 231 -7.37 -16.08 -15.43
CA GLU A 231 -8.34 -14.99 -15.40
C GLU A 231 -9.13 -15.04 -14.08
N VAL A 232 -9.23 -13.89 -13.41
CA VAL A 232 -10.02 -13.72 -12.19
C VAL A 232 -11.01 -12.60 -12.42
N VAL A 233 -12.27 -12.87 -12.15
CA VAL A 233 -13.37 -11.90 -12.26
C VAL A 233 -13.99 -11.73 -10.88
N LEU A 234 -14.01 -10.48 -10.41
CA LEU A 234 -14.76 -10.12 -9.21
C LEU A 234 -16.20 -9.81 -9.63
N ASP A 235 -17.09 -10.79 -9.47
CA ASP A 235 -18.47 -10.71 -9.95
C ASP A 235 -19.38 -9.92 -9.01
N ASN A 236 -19.29 -10.21 -7.70
CA ASN A 236 -20.20 -9.67 -6.70
C ASN A 236 -19.46 -9.40 -5.38
N TYR A 237 -19.45 -8.15 -4.94
CA TYR A 237 -18.90 -7.77 -3.63
C TYR A 237 -19.77 -6.72 -2.96
N TRP A 238 -20.05 -6.93 -1.69
CA TRP A 238 -20.85 -6.02 -0.87
C TRP A 238 -20.34 -6.06 0.55
N VAL A 239 -20.28 -4.88 1.15
CA VAL A 239 -20.10 -4.74 2.60
C VAL A 239 -21.47 -4.98 3.23
N VAL A 240 -21.81 -6.26 3.45
CA VAL A 240 -21.38 -6.98 4.66
C VAL A 240 -21.19 -6.14 5.93
#